data_AF-A0A1F4NP82-F1
#
_entry.id   AF-A0A1F4NP82-F1
#
_cell.length_a   1.000
_cell.length_b   1.000
_cell.length_c   1.000
_cell.angle_alpha   90.00
_cell.angle_beta   90.00
_cell.angle_gamma   90.00
#
_symmetry.space_group_name_H-M   'P 1'
#
loop_
_entity.id
_entity.type
_entity.pdbx_description
1 polymer ?
#
loop_
_entity_poly.entity_id
_entity_poly.type
_entity_poly.pdbx_seq_one_letter_code
_entity_poly.pdbx_strand_id
1 'polypeptide(L)' 'MFDIPERKKLAREVFRGKLVQLGFKKIQYSVWRHQYPCQREIEFLVHLYGIAGYVDVVEGKKIS' A
#
# COMPACT_ATOMS: atom_id res chain seq x y z
N MET A 1 -4.32 -2.11 2.04
CA MET A 1 -3.92 -3.50 2.37
C MET A 1 -3.52 -4.23 1.10
N PHE A 2 -2.80 -5.35 1.17
CA PHE A 2 -2.38 -6.05 -0.04
C PHE A 2 -2.13 -7.55 0.16
N ASP A 3 -2.25 -8.34 -0.91
CA ASP A 3 -1.88 -9.76 -0.93
C ASP A 3 -1.09 -10.07 -2.21
N ILE A 4 0.21 -9.77 -2.19
CA ILE A 4 1.10 -9.89 -3.34
C ILE A 4 1.80 -11.27 -3.29
N PRO A 5 1.68 -12.11 -4.35
CA PRO A 5 2.19 -13.48 -4.34
C PRO A 5 3.72 -13.55 -4.31
N GLU A 6 4.29 -14.67 -3.84
CA GLU A 6 5.74 -14.82 -3.68
C GLU A 6 6.54 -14.66 -4.98
N ARG A 7 5.95 -15.04 -6.12
CA ARG A 7 6.53 -14.77 -7.46
C ARG A 7 6.79 -13.27 -7.74
N LYS A 8 6.15 -12.37 -6.99
CA LYS A 8 6.29 -10.90 -7.05
C LYS A 8 6.93 -10.34 -5.77
N LYS A 9 7.72 -11.13 -5.04
CA LYS A 9 8.40 -10.73 -3.80
C LYS A 9 9.15 -9.41 -3.91
N LEU A 10 9.91 -9.21 -4.99
CA LEU A 10 10.67 -7.97 -5.19
C LEU A 10 9.76 -6.74 -5.23
N ALA A 11 8.66 -6.79 -5.99
CA ALA A 11 7.69 -5.71 -6.05
C ALA A 11 7.04 -5.44 -4.69
N ARG A 12 6.74 -6.50 -3.91
CA ARG A 12 6.23 -6.39 -2.55
C ARG A 12 7.20 -5.67 -1.61
N GLU A 13 8.48 -6.01 -1.65
CA GLU A 13 9.50 -5.38 -0.81
C GLU A 13 9.76 -3.92 -1.22
N VAL A 14 9.82 -3.63 -2.52
CA VAL A 14 9.94 -2.25 -3.04
C VAL A 14 8.75 -1.40 -2.64
N PHE A 15 7.53 -1.92 -2.79
CA PHE A 15 6.31 -1.23 -2.39
C PHE A 15 6.29 -0.95 -0.89
N ARG A 16 6.65 -1.94 -0.05
CA ARG A 16 6.80 -1.74 1.41
C ARG A 16 7.81 -0.65 1.74
N GLY A 17 8.99 -0.67 1.12
CA GLY A 17 10.00 0.36 1.30
C GLY A 17 9.47 1.76 0.95
N LYS A 18 8.69 1.86 -0.14
CA LYS A 18 8.08 3.11 -0.56
C LYS A 18 7.02 3.61 0.43
N LEU A 19 6.19 2.72 0.97
CA LEU A 19 5.21 3.07 2.01
C LEU A 19 5.90 3.64 3.26
N VAL A 20 7.02 3.05 3.69
CA VAL A 20 7.83 3.59 4.81
C VAL A 20 8.35 4.99 4.49
N GLN A 21 8.92 5.19 3.30
CA GLN A 21 9.45 6.49 2.86
C GLN A 21 8.34 7.57 2.80
N LEU A 22 7.12 7.18 2.43
CA LEU A 22 5.95 8.07 2.38
C LEU A 22 5.29 8.30 3.76
N GLY A 23 5.84 7.74 4.84
CA GLY A 23 5.32 7.95 6.19
C GLY A 23 4.07 7.14 6.52
N PHE A 24 3.78 6.07 5.77
CA PHE A 24 2.74 5.13 6.18
C PHE A 24 3.18 4.36 7.43
N LYS A 25 2.23 4.10 8.32
CA LYS A 25 2.45 3.30 9.52
C LYS A 25 1.92 1.89 9.28
N LYS A 26 2.78 0.90 9.51
CA LYS A 26 2.42 -0.51 9.48
C LYS A 26 1.48 -0.85 10.65
N ILE A 27 0.32 -1.44 10.37
CA ILE A 27 -0.59 -2.00 11.38
C ILE A 27 -0.37 -3.51 11.48
N GLN A 28 -0.24 -4.17 10.33
CA GLN A 28 -0.03 -5.61 10.21
C GLN A 28 0.93 -5.90 9.05
N TYR A 29 1.24 -7.17 8.77
CA TYR A 29 2.20 -7.56 7.73
C TYR A 29 1.93 -6.98 6.33
N SER A 30 0.66 -6.85 5.95
CA SER A 30 0.22 -6.27 4.67
C SER A 30 -0.79 -5.13 4.81
N VAL A 31 -1.00 -4.65 6.03
CA VAL A 31 -1.94 -3.57 6.34
C VAL A 31 -1.16 -2.35 6.79
N TRP A 32 -1.35 -1.26 6.07
CA TRP A 32 -0.68 0.01 6.27
C TRP A 32 -1.73 1.11 6.32
N ARG A 33 -1.50 2.12 7.18
CA ARG A 33 -2.36 3.29 7.29
C ARG A 33 -1.59 4.58 7.08
N HIS A 34 -2.30 5.58 6.59
CA HIS A 34 -1.85 6.96 6.55
C HIS A 34 -2.99 7.88 6.97
N GLN A 35 -2.66 9.07 7.50
CA GLN A 35 -3.65 10.02 8.03
C GLN A 35 -4.16 11.00 6.97
N TYR A 36 -3.49 11.07 5.82
CA TYR A 36 -3.80 11.98 4.73
C TYR A 36 -4.33 11.20 3.52
N PRO A 37 -5.18 11.84 2.68
CA PRO A 37 -5.59 11.27 1.39
C PRO A 37 -4.35 10.90 0.58
N CYS A 38 -4.29 9.65 0.14
CA CYS A 38 -3.13 9.09 -0.56
C CYS A 38 -3.53 8.11 -1.66
N GLN A 39 -4.81 8.09 -2.04
CA GLN A 39 -5.34 7.13 -3.02
C GLN A 39 -4.63 7.24 -4.37
N ARG A 40 -4.47 8.47 -4.90
CA ARG A 40 -3.83 8.69 -6.20
C ARG A 40 -2.37 8.26 -6.23
N GLU A 41 -1.65 8.54 -5.15
CA GLU A 41 -0.25 8.18 -4.98
C GLU A 41 -0.10 6.66 -4.93
N ILE A 42 -0.97 5.97 -4.19
CA ILE A 42 -0.97 4.51 -4.14
C ILE A 42 -1.35 3.91 -5.49
N GLU A 43 -2.40 4.41 -6.15
CA GLU A 43 -2.79 4.00 -7.52
C GLU A 43 -1.61 4.09 -8.48
N PHE A 44 -0.91 5.23 -8.51
CA PHE A 44 0.29 5.41 -9.33
C PHE A 44 1.36 4.35 -9.03
N LEU A 45 1.69 4.13 -7.75
CA LEU A 45 2.72 3.16 -7.36
C LEU A 45 2.35 1.73 -7.72
N VAL A 46 1.09 1.33 -7.52
CA VAL A 46 0.67 -0.06 -7.78
C VAL A 46 0.60 -0.34 -9.28
N HIS A 47 0.29 0.64 -10.11
CA HIS A 47 0.40 0.55 -11.56
C HIS A 47 1.86 0.50 -12.01
N LEU A 48 2.71 1.40 -11.47
CA LEU A 48 4.14 1.43 -11.78
C LEU A 48 4.84 0.10 -11.46
N TYR A 49 4.48 -0.55 -10.36
CA TYR A 49 5.07 -1.83 -9.94
C TYR A 49 4.34 -3.05 -10.50
N GLY A 50 3.27 -2.87 -11.29
CA GLY A 50 2.50 -3.98 -11.88
C GLY A 50 1.85 -4.89 -10.83
N ILE A 51 1.34 -4.30 -9.74
CA ILE A 51 0.70 -4.98 -8.60
C ILE A 51 -0.71 -4.47 -8.30
N ALA A 52 -1.31 -3.63 -9.15
CA ALA A 52 -2.64 -3.04 -8.94
C ALA A 52 -3.72 -4.06 -8.53
N GLY A 53 -3.76 -5.23 -9.17
CA GLY A 53 -4.72 -6.29 -8.84
C GLY A 53 -4.49 -7.04 -7.52
N TYR A 54 -3.51 -6.63 -6.72
CA TYR A 54 -3.15 -7.24 -5.43
C TYR A 54 -3.23 -6.26 -4.26
N VAL A 55 -3.67 -5.01 -4.50
CA VAL A 55 -3.64 -3.93 -3.51
C VAL A 55 -5.00 -3.27 -3.43
N ASP A 56 -5.59 -3.26 -2.23
CA ASP A 56 -6.84 -2.57 -1.94
C ASP A 56 -6.59 -1.34 -1.08
N VAL A 57 -7.15 -0.20 -1.50
CA VAL A 57 -7.15 1.05 -0.73
C VAL A 57 -8.52 1.21 -0.09
N VAL A 58 -8.53 1.45 1.22
CA VAL A 58 -9.76 1.66 2.00
C VAL A 58 -9.66 3.02 2.66
N GLU A 59 -10.63 3.88 2.37
CA GLU A 59 -10.77 5.17 3.04
C GLU A 59 -11.79 5.03 4.18
N GLY A 60 -11.33 5.24 5.41
CA GLY A 60 -12.18 5.25 6.59
C GLY A 60 -12.49 6.68 7.03
N LYS A 61 -13.75 6.96 7.36
CA LYS A 61 -14.09 8.15 8.14
C LYS A 61 -13.88 7.87 9.63
N LYS A 62 -13.33 8.85 10.34
CA LYS A 62 -13.26 8.80 11.81
C LYS A 62 -14.69 8.66 12.34
N ILE A 63 -14.98 7.56 13.02
CA ILE A 63 -16.21 7.40 13.79
C ILE A 63 -15.86 7.95 15.18
N SER A 64 -16.46 9.10 15.49
CA SER A 64 -16.36 9.78 16.79
C SER A 64 -17.19 9.06 17.83
#